data_AF-A0A9D6M7L8-F1
#
_entry.id   AF-A0A9D6M7L8-F1
#
_cell.length_a   1.000
_cell.length_b   1.000
_cell.length_c   1.000
_cell.angle_alpha   90.00
_cell.angle_beta   90.00
_cell.angle_gamma   90.00
#
_symmetry.space_group_name_H-M   'P 1'
#
loop_
_entity.id
_entity.type
_entity.pdbx_description
1 polymer ?
#
loop_
_entity_poly.entity_id
_entity_poly.type
_entity_poly.pdbx_seq_one_letter_code
_entity_poly.pdbx_strand_id
1 'polypeptide(L)' 'WVDFSQSQRKSEIGERVTVIPNHCCVVNNLFNQIVGVRRDAVEVVWPVAGRGALQ' A
#
# COMPACT_ATOMS: atom_id res chain seq x y z
N TRP A 1 -4.24 16.65 2.96
CA TRP A 1 -5.15 16.30 4.07
C TRP A 1 -6.04 15.16 3.60
N VAL A 2 -6.42 14.25 4.50
CA VAL A 2 -7.44 13.23 4.20
C VAL A 2 -8.75 13.71 4.83
N ASP A 3 -9.84 13.69 4.06
CA ASP A 3 -11.16 14.08 4.56
C ASP A 3 -11.96 12.85 5.01
N PHE A 4 -12.34 12.84 6.29
CA PHE A 4 -13.15 11.78 6.91
C PHE A 4 -14.59 12.22 7.19
N SER A 5 -15.05 13.36 6.66
CA SER A 5 -16.38 13.92 6.91
C SER A 5 -17.53 12.95 6.60
N GLN A 6 -17.32 12.02 5.65
CA GLN A 6 -18.30 11.00 5.24
C GLN A 6 -17.99 9.59 5.78
N SER A 7 -16.99 9.43 6.64
CA SER A 7 -16.68 8.13 7.24
C SER A 7 -17.62 7.82 8.40
N GLN A 8 -18.19 6.61 8.45
CA GLN A 8 -19.10 6.19 9.55
C GLN A 8 -18.40 6.23 10.92
N ARG A 9 -17.11 5.93 10.96
CA ARG A 9 -16.24 6.06 12.12
C ARG A 9 -15.05 6.94 11.74
N LYS A 10 -14.66 7.83 12.64
CA LYS A 10 -13.40 8.56 12.52
C LYS A 10 -12.26 7.69 13.01
N SER A 11 -11.17 7.64 12.24
CA SER A 11 -9.95 6.95 12.66
C SER A 11 -9.34 7.61 13.89
N GLU A 12 -8.68 6.81 14.72
CA GLU A 12 -7.96 7.26 15.90
C GLU A 12 -6.49 7.58 15.59
N ILE A 13 -5.85 8.40 16.43
CA ILE A 13 -4.43 8.69 16.30
C ILE A 13 -3.64 7.38 16.49
N GLY A 14 -2.78 7.05 15.53
CA GLY A 14 -2.01 5.80 15.52
C GLY A 14 -2.71 4.63 14.82
N GLU A 15 -3.97 4.78 14.41
CA GLU A 15 -4.68 3.77 13.63
C GLU A 15 -4.04 3.57 12.25
N ARG A 16 -3.84 2.31 11.85
CA ARG A 16 -3.36 1.96 10.51
C ARG A 16 -4.55 1.86 9.56
N VAL A 17 -4.46 2.56 8.44
CA VAL A 17 -5.46 2.51 7.36
C VAL A 17 -4.87 1.86 6.12
N THR A 18 -5.69 1.15 5.35
CA THR A 18 -5.30 0.59 4.05
C THR A 18 -5.70 1.56 2.95
N VAL A 19 -4.73 1.98 2.14
CA VAL A 19 -4.97 2.83 0.97
C VAL A 19 -5.00 1.96 -0.28
N ILE A 20 -6.10 2.04 -1.05
CA ILE A 20 -6.20 1.38 -2.35
C ILE A 20 -5.67 2.35 -3.41
N PRO A 21 -4.58 2.03 -4.13
CA PRO A 21 -4.05 2.91 -5.15
C PRO A 21 -4.96 2.94 -6.38
N ASN A 22 -5.06 4.11 -7.02
CA ASN A 22 -5.81 4.26 -8.27
C ASN A 22 -5.19 3.45 -9.42
N HIS A 23 -3.87 3.44 -9.52
CA HIS A 23 -3.15 2.71 -10.56
C HIS A 23 -1.97 1.93 -9.98
N CYS A 24 -2.03 0.60 -10.06
CA CYS A 24 -1.05 -0.28 -9.41
C CYS A 24 0.34 -0.21 -10.06
N CYS A 25 0.42 -0.05 -11.39
CA CYS A 25 1.69 -0.12 -12.13
C CYS A 25 2.67 0.96 -11.67
N VAL A 26 2.20 2.21 -11.58
CA VAL A 26 3.05 3.34 -11.15
C VAL A 26 3.46 3.20 -9.70
N VAL A 27 2.54 2.76 -8.82
CA VAL A 27 2.82 2.59 -7.39
C VAL A 27 3.88 1.51 -7.17
N ASN A 28 3.78 0.36 -7.84
CA ASN A 28 4.77 -0.71 -7.74
C ASN A 28 6.18 -0.23 -8.12
N ASN A 29 6.30 0.68 -9.09
CA ASN A 29 7.59 1.23 -9.52
C ASN A 29 8.23 2.20 -8.49
N LEU A 30 7.47 2.68 -7.51
CA LEU A 30 7.98 3.57 -6.45
C LEU A 30 8.64 2.81 -5.29
N PHE A 31 8.41 1.51 -5.18
CA PHE A 31 8.90 0.70 -4.06
C PHE A 31 9.92 -0.34 -4.51
N ASN A 32 10.90 -0.62 -3.65
CA ASN A 32 11.89 -1.68 -3.88
C ASN A 32 11.33 -3.08 -3.63
N GLN A 33 10.28 -3.18 -2.80
CA GLN A 33 9.75 -4.44 -2.32
C GLN A 33 8.21 -4.39 -2.22
N ILE A 34 7.59 -5.56 -2.36
CA ILE A 34 6.16 -5.79 -2.13
C ILE A 34 6.02 -6.77 -0.97
N VAL A 35 5.21 -6.43 0.01
CA VAL A 35 4.93 -7.27 1.18
C VAL A 35 3.65 -8.07 0.95
N GLY A 36 3.77 -9.39 0.86
CA GLY A 36 2.64 -10.32 0.78
C GLY A 36 2.16 -10.72 2.17
N VAL A 37 0.85 -10.55 2.42
CA VAL A 37 0.22 -10.82 3.72
C VAL A 37 -0.85 -11.91 3.56
N ARG A 38 -0.88 -12.88 4.48
CA ARG A 38 -1.95 -13.89 4.60
C ARG A 38 -2.28 -14.12 6.07
N ARG A 39 -3.58 -14.16 6.40
CA ARG A 39 -4.08 -14.34 7.78
C ARG A 39 -3.37 -13.40 8.76
N ASP A 40 -3.29 -12.11 8.38
CA ASP A 40 -2.70 -11.03 9.17
C ASP A 40 -1.20 -11.17 9.49
N ALA A 41 -0.51 -12.09 8.83
CA ALA A 41 0.93 -12.26 8.94
C ALA A 41 1.63 -11.97 7.61
N VAL A 42 2.84 -11.41 7.68
CA VAL A 42 3.73 -11.31 6.52
C VAL A 42 4.17 -12.73 6.16
N GLU A 43 3.81 -13.16 4.96
CA GLU A 43 4.17 -14.49 4.44
C GLU A 43 5.42 -14.41 3.57
N VAL A 44 5.58 -13.30 2.82
CA VAL A 44 6.63 -13.14 1.84
C VAL A 44 6.92 -11.67 1.58
N VAL A 45 8.16 -11.37 1.19
CA VAL A 45 8.57 -10.05 0.69
C VAL A 45 9.25 -10.25 -0.66
N TRP A 46 8.67 -9.72 -1.73
CA TRP A 46 9.23 -9.81 -3.08
C TRP A 46 10.05 -8.57 -3.43
N PRO A 47 11.24 -8.71 -4.04
CA PRO A 47 11.89 -7.58 -4.69
C PRO A 47 11.10 -7.19 -5.95
N VAL A 48 10.97 -5.89 -6.20
CA VAL A 48 10.43 -5.37 -7.46
C VAL A 48 11.56 -5.39 -8.50
N ALA A 49 11.76 -6.55 -9.13
CA ALA A 49 12.89 -6.78 -10.03
C ALA A 49 12.96 -5.80 -11.22
N GLY A 50 11.81 -5.34 -11.70
CA GLY A 50 11.71 -4.38 -12.81
C GLY A 50 11.69 -2.90 -12.39
N ARG A 51 11.95 -2.58 -11.11
CA ARG A 51 11.85 -1.20 -10.63
C ARG A 51 12.81 -0.29 -11.39
N GLY A 52 12.28 0.77 -12.00
CA GLY A 52 13.04 1.75 -12.77
C GLY A 52 13.52 1.25 -14.13
N ALA A 53 13.18 0.02 -14.52
CA ALA A 53 13.46 -0.51 -15.85
C ALA A 53 12.39 0.00 -16.84
N LEU A 54 12.48 1.29 -17.16
CA LEU A 54 11.60 1.96 -18.10
C LEU A 54 12.16 1.80 -19.53
N GLN A 55 11.27 1.58 -20.50
CA GLN A 55 11.60 1.58 -21.93
C GLN A 55 11.60 2.98 -22.52
#